data_AF-A0A7S6N6V0-F1
#
_entry.id   AF-A0A7S6N6V0-F1
#
_cell.length_a   1.000
_cell.length_b   1.000
_cell.length_c   1.000
_cell.angle_alpha   90.00
_cell.angle_beta   90.00
_cell.angle_gamma   90.00
#
_symmetry.space_group_name_H-M   'P 1'
#
loop_
_entity.id
_entity.type
_entity.pdbx_description
1 polymer ?
#
loop_
_entity_poly.entity_id
_entity_poly.type
_entity_poly.pdbx_seq_one_letter_code
_entity_poly.pdbx_strand_id
1 'polypeptide(L)'
;MALALGSTVLALQPRPRAAAPAEGTGLPAAPVLASCDLDPAGYWHGSITGSEPLALDWSGAGLACAGSSRPDGRGLRLFFAGPAGGDAHRLVIVLGIAAGATELPGREWPVSVTVIDEAGSGIYHSAPGRCFTQVTELTPLDTRRRAFRVTGELFCAGAIGAVSGERAVTLGDARYAGRLEMEAP
;
A
#
# COMPACT_ATOMS: atom_id res chain seq x y z
N MET A 1 -46.85 19.11 -65.28
CA MET A 1 -46.93 19.35 -63.83
C MET A 1 -46.28 18.15 -63.13
N ALA A 2 -45.03 18.30 -62.69
CA ALA A 2 -44.35 17.51 -61.65
C ALA A 2 -42.88 17.99 -61.56
N LEU A 3 -42.55 18.75 -60.51
CA LEU A 3 -41.18 19.16 -60.18
C LEU A 3 -40.49 18.04 -59.38
N ALA A 4 -39.27 17.65 -59.76
CA ALA A 4 -38.41 16.78 -58.97
C ALA A 4 -37.41 17.62 -58.18
N LEU A 5 -37.51 17.58 -56.85
CA LEU A 5 -36.55 18.17 -55.90
C LEU A 5 -35.43 17.17 -55.62
N GLY A 6 -34.20 17.48 -56.04
CA GLY A 6 -33.00 16.72 -55.71
C GLY A 6 -32.34 17.26 -54.44
N SER A 7 -32.34 16.48 -53.36
CA SER A 7 -31.63 16.80 -52.11
C SER A 7 -30.16 16.43 -52.20
N THR A 8 -29.27 17.43 -52.13
CA THR A 8 -27.83 17.23 -52.03
C THR A 8 -27.44 17.07 -50.56
N VAL A 9 -26.97 15.88 -50.17
CA VAL A 9 -26.43 15.63 -48.82
C VAL A 9 -24.95 16.02 -48.83
N LEU A 10 -24.60 17.07 -48.07
CA LEU A 10 -23.23 17.53 -47.88
C LEU A 10 -22.55 16.67 -46.80
N ALA A 11 -21.62 15.80 -47.19
CA ALA A 11 -20.85 14.98 -46.27
C ALA A 11 -19.76 15.82 -45.57
N LEU A 12 -19.92 16.09 -44.27
CA LEU A 12 -18.84 16.62 -43.43
C LEU A 12 -17.80 15.50 -43.20
N GLN A 13 -16.57 15.71 -43.66
CA GLN A 13 -15.46 14.83 -43.31
C GLN A 13 -14.91 15.17 -41.91
N PRO A 14 -14.71 14.18 -41.03
CA PRO A 14 -14.09 14.40 -39.73
C PRO A 14 -12.60 14.74 -39.89
N ARG A 15 -12.16 15.81 -39.21
CA ARG A 15 -10.75 16.22 -39.18
C ARG A 15 -9.90 15.15 -38.48
N PRO A 16 -8.72 14.79 -39.02
CA PRO A 16 -7.80 13.91 -38.32
C PRO A 16 -7.32 14.59 -37.03
N ARG A 17 -7.56 13.92 -35.90
CA ARG A 17 -7.11 14.35 -34.58
C ARG A 17 -5.59 14.21 -34.54
N ALA A 18 -4.87 15.32 -34.45
CA ALA A 18 -3.44 15.32 -34.19
C ALA A 18 -3.17 14.52 -32.90
N ALA A 19 -2.30 13.52 -32.99
CA ALA A 19 -1.87 12.74 -31.85
C ALA A 19 -1.05 13.64 -30.91
N ALA A 20 -1.49 13.75 -29.66
CA ALA A 20 -0.70 14.38 -28.61
C ALA A 20 0.56 13.53 -28.36
N PRO A 21 1.70 14.15 -28.03
CA PRO A 21 2.90 13.40 -27.65
C PRO A 21 2.59 12.58 -26.40
N ALA A 22 2.99 11.30 -26.42
CA ALA A 22 2.90 10.43 -25.27
C ALA A 22 3.91 10.91 -24.22
N GLU A 23 3.45 11.70 -23.25
CA GLU A 23 4.18 11.86 -21.98
C GLU A 23 4.24 10.48 -21.33
N GLY A 24 5.46 10.02 -21.06
CA GLY A 24 5.74 8.69 -20.56
C GLY A 24 5.03 8.43 -19.24
N THR A 25 3.99 7.62 -19.29
CA THR A 25 3.37 6.98 -18.12
C THR A 25 4.30 5.88 -17.62
N GLY A 26 5.45 6.28 -17.08
CA GLY A 26 6.27 5.38 -16.28
C GLY A 26 5.45 5.04 -15.03
N LEU A 27 4.96 3.79 -14.94
CA LEU A 27 4.42 3.27 -13.69
C LEU A 27 5.48 3.50 -12.59
N PRO A 28 5.12 4.03 -11.42
CA PRO A 28 6.08 4.22 -10.35
C PRO A 28 6.73 2.86 -10.03
N ALA A 29 8.06 2.85 -9.90
CA ALA A 29 8.80 1.64 -9.56
C ALA A 29 8.26 1.07 -8.24
N ALA A 30 8.10 -0.26 -8.20
CA ALA A 30 7.77 -0.93 -6.96
C ALA A 30 8.87 -0.66 -5.92
N PRO A 31 8.53 -0.41 -4.65
CA PRO A 31 9.52 -0.16 -3.62
C PRO A 31 10.42 -1.39 -3.45
N VAL A 32 11.72 -1.14 -3.40
CA VAL A 32 12.69 -2.20 -3.09
C VAL A 32 12.65 -2.45 -1.59
N LEU A 33 12.20 -3.64 -1.20
CA LEU A 33 12.24 -4.06 0.21
C LEU A 33 13.69 -4.31 0.62
N ALA A 34 14.13 -3.61 1.66
CA ALA A 34 15.43 -3.81 2.28
C ALA A 34 15.25 -4.46 3.66
N SER A 35 16.32 -5.04 4.21
CA SER A 35 16.35 -5.48 5.60
C SER A 35 15.94 -4.33 6.56
N CYS A 36 15.12 -4.64 7.56
CA CYS A 36 14.74 -3.70 8.62
C CYS A 36 15.72 -3.67 9.79
N ASP A 37 16.99 -3.89 9.52
CA ASP A 37 18.08 -3.76 10.48
C ASP A 37 18.37 -2.28 10.77
N LEU A 38 17.41 -1.66 11.47
CA LEU A 38 17.42 -0.28 11.93
C LEU A 38 17.99 -0.22 13.35
N ASP A 39 18.27 0.99 13.84
CA ASP A 39 18.59 1.22 15.25
C ASP A 39 17.60 2.23 15.86
N PRO A 40 16.68 1.81 16.74
CA PRO A 40 16.38 0.43 17.11
C PRO A 40 15.79 -0.39 15.95
N ALA A 41 15.89 -1.72 16.02
CA ALA A 41 15.42 -2.61 14.95
C ALA A 41 13.95 -2.36 14.57
N GLY A 42 13.65 -2.53 13.28
CA GLY A 42 12.27 -2.59 12.80
C GLY A 42 11.62 -3.91 13.19
N TYR A 43 10.29 -3.92 13.28
CA TYR A 43 9.53 -5.09 13.67
C TYR A 43 8.11 -5.10 13.12
N TRP A 44 7.50 -6.29 13.13
CA TRP A 44 6.08 -6.51 13.02
C TRP A 44 5.67 -7.55 14.06
N HIS A 45 4.76 -7.19 14.95
CA HIS A 45 4.17 -8.09 15.94
C HIS A 45 2.66 -8.09 15.76
N GLY A 46 2.05 -9.25 15.51
CA GLY A 46 0.60 -9.36 15.37
C GLY A 46 0.17 -10.79 15.07
N SER A 47 -1.08 -10.96 14.66
CA SER A 47 -1.60 -12.25 14.25
C SER A 47 -2.55 -12.15 13.07
N ILE A 48 -2.63 -13.23 12.29
CA ILE A 48 -3.59 -13.40 11.22
C ILE A 48 -4.39 -14.67 11.53
N THR A 49 -5.71 -14.56 11.54
CA THR A 49 -6.60 -15.71 11.73
C THR A 49 -7.41 -15.94 10.47
N GLY A 50 -7.24 -17.12 9.86
CA GLY A 50 -8.04 -17.61 8.76
C GLY A 50 -8.64 -18.97 9.13
N SER A 51 -8.26 -20.02 8.39
CA SER A 51 -8.53 -21.41 8.79
C SER A 51 -7.77 -21.81 10.04
N GLU A 52 -6.54 -21.33 10.18
CA GLU A 52 -5.69 -21.54 11.35
C GLU A 52 -5.12 -20.19 11.81
N PRO A 53 -4.89 -19.99 13.12
CA PRO A 53 -4.18 -18.82 13.63
C PRO A 53 -2.69 -18.87 13.27
N LEU A 54 -2.16 -17.76 12.78
CA LEU A 54 -0.74 -17.55 12.51
C LEU A 54 -0.26 -16.33 13.31
N ALA A 55 0.67 -16.57 14.24
CA ALA A 55 1.37 -15.48 14.94
C ALA A 55 2.52 -14.98 14.07
N LEU A 56 2.64 -13.65 13.97
CA LEU A 56 3.70 -12.97 13.22
C LEU A 56 4.56 -12.19 14.21
N ASP A 57 5.82 -12.59 14.31
CA ASP A 57 6.83 -11.94 15.15
C ASP A 57 8.12 -11.79 14.33
N TRP A 58 8.19 -10.71 13.57
CA TRP A 58 9.29 -10.42 12.66
C TRP A 58 10.10 -9.24 13.19
N SER A 59 11.43 -9.30 13.08
CA SER A 59 12.28 -8.18 13.47
C SER A 59 13.63 -8.16 12.76
N GLY A 60 14.25 -6.98 12.70
CA GLY A 60 15.62 -6.77 12.22
C GLY A 60 15.87 -7.40 10.86
N ALA A 61 16.93 -8.21 10.76
CA ALA A 61 17.30 -8.92 9.54
C ALA A 61 16.30 -10.01 9.10
N GLY A 62 15.42 -10.47 9.98
CA GLY A 62 14.33 -11.41 9.65
C GLY A 62 13.09 -10.73 9.04
N LEU A 63 13.11 -9.39 8.93
CA LEU A 63 12.05 -8.57 8.39
C LEU A 63 12.61 -7.72 7.25
N ALA A 64 11.91 -7.68 6.11
CA ALA A 64 12.14 -6.67 5.09
C ALA A 64 11.06 -5.58 5.14
N CYS A 65 11.44 -4.32 4.96
CA CYS A 65 10.52 -3.20 4.96
C CYS A 65 10.98 -2.10 4.00
N ALA A 66 9.99 -1.34 3.58
CA ALA A 66 10.17 -0.09 2.87
C ALA A 66 8.99 0.81 3.22
N GLY A 67 9.15 2.10 2.98
CA GLY A 67 8.06 3.04 3.10
C GLY A 67 8.31 4.25 2.24
N SER A 68 7.26 4.77 1.62
CA SER A 68 7.36 5.94 0.77
C SER A 68 6.14 6.84 0.91
N SER A 69 6.36 8.13 0.64
CA SER A 69 5.26 9.05 0.38
C SER A 69 4.60 8.70 -0.96
N ARG A 70 3.29 8.90 -1.06
CA ARG A 70 2.62 8.82 -2.36
C ARG A 70 3.08 9.98 -3.24
N PRO A 71 3.22 9.78 -4.57
CA PRO A 71 3.65 10.85 -5.48
C PRO A 71 2.75 12.09 -5.48
N ASP A 72 1.47 11.93 -5.11
CA ASP A 72 0.53 13.05 -5.00
C ASP A 72 0.61 13.79 -3.65
N GLY A 73 1.53 13.39 -2.77
CA GLY A 73 1.72 13.94 -1.42
C GLY A 73 0.61 13.57 -0.44
N ARG A 74 -0.43 12.83 -0.87
CA ARG A 74 -1.63 12.54 -0.08
C ARG A 74 -1.63 11.10 0.41
N GLY A 75 -0.78 10.84 1.38
CA GLY A 75 -0.70 9.56 2.06
C GLY A 75 0.65 8.89 1.93
N LEU A 76 0.78 7.79 2.65
CA LEU A 76 2.00 6.99 2.72
C LEU A 76 1.69 5.54 2.38
N ARG A 77 2.74 4.81 2.00
CA ARG A 77 2.70 3.35 1.90
C ARG A 77 3.83 2.77 2.71
N LEU A 78 3.53 1.87 3.62
CA LEU A 78 4.50 1.07 4.37
C LEU A 78 4.38 -0.38 3.95
N PHE A 79 5.51 -1.07 3.87
CA PHE A 79 5.61 -2.46 3.48
C PHE A 79 6.39 -3.22 4.53
N PHE A 80 5.90 -4.39 4.90
CA PHE A 80 6.53 -5.32 5.84
C PHE A 80 6.45 -6.71 5.24
N ALA A 81 7.57 -7.40 5.15
CA ALA A 81 7.62 -8.73 4.56
C ALA A 81 8.48 -9.67 5.39
N GLY A 82 7.90 -10.80 5.79
CA GLY A 82 8.54 -11.77 6.65
C GLY A 82 7.98 -13.18 6.47
N PRO A 83 8.59 -14.17 7.14
CA PRO A 83 8.20 -15.57 7.02
C PRO A 83 6.80 -15.84 7.57
N ALA A 84 6.09 -16.81 7.00
CA ALA A 84 4.70 -17.11 7.28
C ALA A 84 4.49 -18.58 7.70
N GLY A 85 5.27 -19.03 8.69
CA GLY A 85 5.34 -20.44 9.10
C GLY A 85 6.61 -21.12 8.59
N GLY A 86 6.52 -22.43 8.27
CA GLY A 86 7.64 -23.25 7.80
C GLY A 86 8.30 -22.78 6.49
N ASP A 87 9.39 -23.45 6.11
CA ASP A 87 10.38 -22.92 5.16
C ASP A 87 9.79 -22.53 3.79
N ALA A 88 10.13 -21.30 3.37
CA ALA A 88 9.81 -20.60 2.12
C ALA A 88 8.42 -19.93 1.98
N HIS A 89 7.54 -20.01 2.98
CA HIS A 89 6.31 -19.20 2.96
C HIS A 89 6.59 -17.78 3.43
N ARG A 90 6.19 -16.78 2.64
CA ARG A 90 6.41 -15.36 2.93
C ARG A 90 5.11 -14.58 2.77
N LEU A 91 4.88 -13.69 3.73
CA LEU A 91 3.77 -12.75 3.71
C LEU A 91 4.32 -11.33 3.49
N VAL A 92 3.59 -10.54 2.70
CA VAL A 92 3.80 -9.10 2.58
C VAL A 92 2.56 -8.38 3.10
N ILE A 93 2.77 -7.46 4.03
CA ILE A 93 1.75 -6.60 4.60
C ILE A 93 2.01 -5.18 4.14
N VAL A 94 0.99 -4.58 3.52
CA VAL A 94 1.04 -3.22 2.95
C VAL A 94 0.04 -2.35 3.68
N LEU A 95 0.53 -1.26 4.27
CA LEU A 95 -0.29 -0.25 4.93
C LEU A 95 -0.35 1.00 4.04
N GLY A 96 -1.54 1.36 3.59
CA GLY A 96 -1.80 2.61 2.86
C GLY A 96 -2.44 3.63 3.78
N ILE A 97 -1.65 4.54 4.34
CA ILE A 97 -2.11 5.51 5.35
C ILE A 97 -2.58 6.78 4.64
N ALA A 98 -3.81 7.22 4.94
CA ALA A 98 -4.41 8.42 4.34
C ALA A 98 -4.00 9.71 5.08
N ALA A 99 -2.70 9.90 5.33
CA ALA A 99 -2.14 11.04 6.05
C ALA A 99 -0.86 11.55 5.39
N GLY A 100 -0.68 12.87 5.34
CA GLY A 100 0.61 13.46 5.00
C GLY A 100 1.63 13.17 6.10
N ALA A 101 2.92 13.14 5.75
CA ALA A 101 3.96 12.79 6.71
C ALA A 101 4.06 13.77 7.90
N THR A 102 3.75 15.05 7.67
CA THR A 102 3.73 16.09 8.72
C THR A 102 2.56 15.94 9.69
N GLU A 103 1.56 15.11 9.36
CA GLU A 103 0.33 14.95 10.13
C GLU A 103 0.30 13.59 10.88
N LEU A 104 1.24 12.68 10.60
CA LEU A 104 1.21 11.32 11.10
C LEU A 104 1.12 11.17 12.62
N PRO A 105 2.00 11.82 13.43
CA PRO A 105 2.13 11.41 14.82
C PRO A 105 0.96 11.89 15.69
N GLY A 106 0.59 11.05 16.66
CA GLY A 106 -0.29 11.48 17.76
C GLY A 106 -1.79 11.46 17.47
N ARG A 107 -2.23 10.82 16.38
CA ARG A 107 -3.64 10.52 16.13
C ARG A 107 -3.84 9.25 15.32
N GLU A 108 -5.08 8.78 15.32
CA GLU A 108 -5.53 7.65 14.53
C GLU A 108 -5.86 8.09 13.09
N TRP A 109 -5.47 7.27 12.13
CA TRP A 109 -5.69 7.47 10.70
C TRP A 109 -6.36 6.25 10.06
N PRO A 110 -7.34 6.46 9.17
CA PRO A 110 -7.79 5.39 8.28
C PRO A 110 -6.62 4.82 7.48
N VAL A 111 -6.53 3.49 7.43
CA VAL A 111 -5.49 2.79 6.69
C VAL A 111 -6.12 1.68 5.85
N SER A 112 -5.69 1.57 4.59
CA SER A 112 -5.96 0.37 3.80
C SER A 112 -4.90 -0.66 4.12
N VAL A 113 -5.30 -1.88 4.46
CA VAL A 113 -4.37 -3.00 4.69
C VAL A 113 -4.50 -3.99 3.55
N THR A 114 -3.35 -4.39 3.00
CA THR A 114 -3.26 -5.50 2.06
C THR A 114 -2.35 -6.56 2.63
N VAL A 115 -2.77 -7.82 2.59
CA VAL A 115 -1.94 -8.97 2.94
C VAL A 115 -1.77 -9.83 1.70
N ILE A 116 -0.53 -10.15 1.36
CA ILE A 116 -0.16 -10.94 0.19
C ILE A 116 0.56 -12.17 0.70
N ASP A 117 0.00 -13.35 0.42
CA ASP A 117 0.62 -14.65 0.61
C ASP A 117 1.33 -15.04 -0.70
N GLU A 118 2.66 -14.93 -0.69
CA GLU A 118 3.49 -15.18 -1.88
C GLU A 118 3.47 -16.66 -2.30
N ALA A 119 3.25 -17.59 -1.37
CA ALA A 119 3.21 -19.03 -1.65
C ALA A 119 1.82 -19.49 -2.10
N GLY A 120 0.76 -19.01 -1.43
CA GLY A 120 -0.63 -19.40 -1.68
C GLY A 120 -1.35 -18.56 -2.75
N SER A 121 -0.67 -17.59 -3.37
CA SER A 121 -1.25 -16.61 -4.33
C SER A 121 -2.47 -15.86 -3.77
N GLY A 122 -2.61 -15.76 -2.44
CA GLY A 122 -3.72 -15.09 -1.79
C GLY A 122 -3.43 -13.61 -1.62
N ILE A 123 -4.33 -12.74 -2.11
CA ILE A 123 -4.29 -11.30 -1.82
C ILE A 123 -5.56 -10.96 -1.06
N TYR A 124 -5.41 -10.34 0.10
CA TYR A 124 -6.51 -9.86 0.94
C TYR A 124 -6.42 -8.35 1.08
N HIS A 125 -7.55 -7.67 1.02
CA HIS A 125 -7.60 -6.21 1.11
C HIS A 125 -8.74 -5.76 2.01
N SER A 126 -8.46 -4.80 2.89
CA SER A 126 -9.48 -4.19 3.75
C SER A 126 -10.43 -3.33 2.94
N ALA A 127 -11.73 -3.41 3.21
CA ALA A 127 -12.65 -2.37 2.73
C ALA A 127 -12.32 -1.00 3.38
N PRO A 128 -12.66 0.13 2.74
CA PRO A 128 -12.45 1.45 3.31
C PRO A 128 -13.10 1.60 4.70
N GLY A 129 -12.39 2.27 5.63
CA GLY A 129 -12.89 2.53 6.98
C GLY A 129 -12.95 1.31 7.91
N ARG A 130 -12.33 0.19 7.53
CA ARG A 130 -12.26 -1.01 8.37
C ARG A 130 -11.01 -1.09 9.24
N CYS A 131 -9.90 -0.51 8.80
CA CYS A 131 -8.65 -0.54 9.55
C CYS A 131 -8.17 0.87 9.86
N PHE A 132 -7.50 0.97 11.01
CA PHE A 132 -7.03 2.20 11.60
C PHE A 132 -5.60 2.01 12.09
N THR A 133 -4.79 3.05 11.99
CA THR A 133 -3.43 3.04 12.50
C THR A 133 -3.13 4.30 13.28
N GLN A 134 -2.38 4.14 14.37
CA GLN A 134 -1.86 5.25 15.14
C GLN A 134 -0.34 5.23 15.07
N VAL A 135 0.24 6.25 14.44
CA VAL A 135 1.69 6.45 14.49
C VAL A 135 2.04 7.07 15.83
N THR A 136 2.80 6.32 16.63
CA THR A 136 3.18 6.70 17.99
C THR A 136 4.51 7.45 18.01
N GLU A 137 5.40 7.17 17.06
CA GLU A 137 6.72 7.78 17.00
C GLU A 137 7.24 7.90 15.56
N LEU A 138 7.96 8.98 15.28
CA LEU A 138 8.69 9.19 14.02
C LEU A 138 10.10 9.69 14.33
N THR A 139 11.08 8.81 14.20
CA THR A 139 12.47 9.08 14.60
C THR A 139 13.37 9.19 13.36
N PRO A 140 14.18 10.24 13.20
CA PRO A 140 15.08 10.36 12.05
C PRO A 140 16.11 9.20 12.03
N LEU A 141 16.23 8.54 10.87
CA LEU A 141 17.31 7.57 10.58
C LEU A 141 18.46 8.23 9.84
N ASP A 142 18.13 9.08 8.87
CA ASP A 142 19.07 9.86 8.10
C ASP A 142 18.39 11.17 7.72
N THR A 143 18.78 12.26 8.39
CA THR A 143 18.21 13.59 8.18
C THR A 143 18.54 14.17 6.81
N ARG A 144 19.61 13.70 6.15
CA ARG A 144 19.96 14.15 4.79
C ARG A 144 19.07 13.52 3.73
N ARG A 145 18.61 12.29 3.97
CA ARG A 145 17.75 11.53 3.05
C ARG A 145 16.26 11.56 3.40
N ARG A 146 15.86 12.40 4.38
CA ARG A 146 14.49 12.43 4.91
C ARG A 146 13.97 11.02 5.16
N ALA A 147 14.82 10.18 5.77
CA ALA A 147 14.50 8.82 6.13
C ALA A 147 14.20 8.75 7.62
N PHE A 148 13.10 8.08 7.95
CA PHE A 148 12.57 7.98 9.31
C PHE A 148 12.28 6.54 9.66
N ARG A 149 12.41 6.24 10.94
CA ARG A 149 11.82 5.09 11.59
C ARG A 149 10.42 5.48 12.03
N VAL A 150 9.42 4.81 11.49
CA VAL A 150 8.02 5.00 11.87
C VAL A 150 7.61 3.87 12.80
N THR A 151 7.14 4.21 13.99
CA THR A 151 6.56 3.26 14.96
C THR A 151 5.07 3.49 15.04
N GLY A 152 4.28 2.43 15.08
CA GLY A 152 2.84 2.56 15.25
C GLY A 152 2.13 1.27 15.60
N GLU A 153 0.82 1.43 15.72
CA GLU A 153 -0.13 0.37 16.02
C GLU A 153 -1.16 0.29 14.90
N LEU A 154 -1.68 -0.91 14.66
CA LEU A 154 -2.68 -1.21 13.64
C LEU A 154 -3.81 -2.00 14.29
N PHE A 155 -5.03 -1.57 14.00
CA PHE A 155 -6.25 -2.25 14.38
C PHE A 155 -7.18 -2.39 13.17
N CYS A 156 -7.87 -3.51 13.06
CA CYS A 156 -8.91 -3.72 12.06
C CYS A 156 -10.22 -4.11 12.73
N ALA A 157 -11.27 -3.32 12.50
CA ALA A 157 -12.62 -3.70 12.81
C ALA A 157 -13.04 -4.82 11.83
N GLY A 158 -12.84 -6.07 12.21
CA GLY A 158 -13.33 -7.25 11.48
C GLY A 158 -12.43 -7.76 10.35
N ALA A 159 -12.95 -8.76 9.63
CA ALA A 159 -12.18 -9.49 8.62
C ALA A 159 -11.91 -8.67 7.35
N ILE A 160 -10.79 -8.95 6.71
CA ILE A 160 -10.40 -8.45 5.39
C ILE A 160 -10.63 -9.56 4.35
N GLY A 161 -11.30 -9.22 3.26
CA GLY A 161 -11.69 -10.16 2.22
C GLY A 161 -10.56 -10.42 1.24
N ALA A 162 -10.55 -11.61 0.63
CA ALA A 162 -9.72 -11.90 -0.52
C ALA A 162 -10.15 -11.01 -1.70
N VAL A 163 -9.18 -10.53 -2.48
CA VAL A 163 -9.42 -9.78 -3.72
C VAL A 163 -10.09 -10.69 -4.77
N SER A 164 -9.86 -12.00 -4.69
CA SER A 164 -10.50 -13.01 -5.53
C SER A 164 -10.95 -14.21 -4.69
N GLY A 165 -12.19 -14.67 -4.92
CA GLY A 165 -12.81 -15.77 -4.18
C GLY A 165 -13.53 -15.30 -2.90
N GLU A 166 -13.94 -16.24 -2.06
CA GLU A 166 -14.79 -15.97 -0.88
C GLU A 166 -14.04 -16.06 0.46
N ARG A 167 -12.72 -16.22 0.43
CA ARG A 167 -11.90 -16.31 1.65
C ARG A 167 -11.77 -14.95 2.32
N ALA A 168 -11.56 -14.96 3.62
CA ALA A 168 -11.26 -13.78 4.41
C ALA A 168 -10.29 -14.14 5.54
N VAL A 169 -9.55 -13.15 6.03
CA VAL A 169 -8.70 -13.28 7.21
C VAL A 169 -9.00 -12.15 8.19
N THR A 170 -8.87 -12.42 9.48
CA THR A 170 -8.94 -11.39 10.52
C THR A 170 -7.51 -11.05 10.93
N LEU A 171 -7.21 -9.75 10.97
CA LEU A 171 -5.98 -9.27 11.57
C LEU A 171 -6.24 -8.95 13.03
N GLY A 172 -5.47 -9.57 13.92
CA GLY A 172 -5.38 -9.13 15.30
C GLY A 172 -4.66 -7.78 15.38
N ASP A 173 -4.73 -7.15 16.55
CA ASP A 173 -3.98 -5.94 16.85
C ASP A 173 -2.50 -6.19 16.54
N ALA A 174 -1.90 -5.23 15.84
CA ALA A 174 -0.51 -5.32 15.44
C ALA A 174 0.26 -4.08 15.87
N ARG A 175 1.54 -4.27 16.18
CA ARG A 175 2.51 -3.21 16.40
C ARG A 175 3.57 -3.33 15.35
N TYR A 176 4.06 -2.20 14.87
CA TYR A 176 5.08 -2.20 13.83
C TYR A 176 6.11 -1.09 14.05
N ALA A 177 7.32 -1.35 13.55
CA ALA A 177 8.30 -0.32 13.30
C ALA A 177 8.98 -0.58 11.95
N GLY A 178 9.04 0.45 11.10
CA GLY A 178 9.57 0.31 9.75
C GLY A 178 10.30 1.55 9.26
N ARG A 179 10.87 1.46 8.06
CA ARG A 179 11.49 2.58 7.36
C ARG A 179 10.45 3.35 6.56
N LEU A 180 10.54 4.68 6.60
CA LEU A 180 9.80 5.61 5.75
C LEU A 180 10.79 6.57 5.09
N GLU A 181 10.76 6.64 3.77
CA GLU A 181 11.51 7.63 2.98
C GLU A 181 10.53 8.67 2.43
N MET A 182 10.80 9.94 2.68
CA MET A 182 9.99 11.04 2.16
C MET A 182 10.66 11.65 0.93
N GLU A 183 9.85 11.96 -0.07
CA GLU A 183 10.31 12.74 -1.21
C GLU A 183 10.69 14.16 -0.76
N ALA A 184 11.66 14.75 -1.46
CA ALA A 184 11.94 16.17 -1.27
C ALA A 184 10.74 16.99 -1.80
N PRO A 185 10.35 18.07 -1.11
CA PRO A 185 9.28 18.96 -1.56
C PRO A 185 9.61 19.66 -2.88
#